data_AF-A0A3M2E146-F1
#
_entry.id   AF-A0A3M2E146-F1
#
_cell.length_a   1.000
_cell.length_b   1.000
_cell.length_c   1.000
_cell.angle_alpha   90.00
_cell.angle_beta   90.00
_cell.angle_gamma   90.00
#
_symmetry.space_group_name_H-M   'P 1'
#
loop_
_entity.id
_entity.type
_entity.pdbx_description
1 polymer ?
#
loop_
_entity_poly.entity_id
_entity_poly.type
_entity_poly.pdbx_seq_one_letter_code
_entity_poly.pdbx_strand_id
1 'polypeptide(L)'
;DWRMGAAWFEHHLIDYDVASNWGNWAYVAGVGTDPRDRTFNVLRQADRYDPDGAYARHWVPEVAGVPGPLAHRPFDLTPMERTLYAVDPAYPPPLVPPSTFTRARR
;
A
#
# COMPACT_ATOMS: atom_id res chain seq x y z
N ASP A 1 0.46 -4.94 -16.86
CA ASP A 1 0.64 -6.39 -17.07
C ASP A 1 0.97 -7.02 -15.72
N TRP A 2 0.21 -8.01 -15.26
CA TRP A 2 0.41 -8.62 -13.93
C TRP A 2 1.66 -9.51 -13.85
N ARG A 3 2.13 -10.02 -15.00
CA ARG A 3 3.27 -10.95 -15.07
C ARG A 3 4.57 -10.29 -14.62
N MET A 4 4.69 -8.97 -14.75
CA MET A 4 5.84 -8.21 -14.25
C MET A 4 5.95 -8.31 -12.72
N GLY A 5 4.82 -8.26 -12.00
CA GLY A 5 4.80 -8.44 -10.55
C GLY A 5 5.16 -9.86 -10.14
N ALA A 6 4.64 -10.86 -10.86
CA ALA A 6 4.98 -12.27 -10.64
C ALA A 6 6.49 -12.53 -10.80
N ALA A 7 7.11 -12.03 -11.87
CA ALA A 7 8.54 -12.18 -12.11
C ALA A 7 9.40 -11.45 -11.05
N TRP A 8 8.96 -10.28 -10.57
CA TRP A 8 9.66 -9.57 -9.50
C TRP A 8 9.68 -10.38 -8.19
N PHE A 9 8.53 -10.96 -7.83
CA PHE A 9 8.40 -11.77 -6.62
C PHE A 9 9.19 -13.08 -6.73
N GLU A 10 9.18 -13.71 -7.91
CA GLU A 10 10.03 -14.88 -8.20
C GLU A 10 11.51 -14.62 -7.95
N HIS A 11 11.99 -13.41 -8.25
CA HIS A 11 13.39 -13.07 -8.03
C HIS A 11 13.74 -12.77 -6.55
N HIS A 12 12.79 -12.28 -5.75
CA HIS A 12 13.09 -11.71 -4.43
C HIS A 12 12.57 -12.53 -3.25
N LEU A 13 11.53 -13.36 -3.43
CA LEU A 13 10.96 -14.13 -2.34
C LEU A 13 11.82 -15.36 -2.04
N ILE A 14 12.25 -15.48 -0.78
CA ILE A 14 13.02 -16.63 -0.30
C ILE A 14 12.19 -17.93 -0.29
N ASP A 15 10.88 -17.80 -0.16
CA ASP A 15 9.88 -18.86 -0.11
C ASP A 15 9.13 -19.03 -1.43
N TYR A 16 9.73 -18.59 -2.54
CA TYR A 16 9.12 -18.70 -3.86
C TYR A 16 8.68 -20.13 -4.20
N ASP A 17 7.42 -20.23 -4.61
CA ASP A 17 6.83 -21.39 -5.27
C ASP A 17 6.06 -20.91 -6.52
N VAL A 18 6.24 -21.62 -7.64
CA VAL A 18 5.68 -21.20 -8.94
C VAL A 18 4.15 -21.16 -8.90
N ALA A 19 3.52 -22.16 -8.27
CA ALA A 19 2.06 -22.27 -8.24
C ALA A 19 1.45 -21.19 -7.35
N SER A 20 2.04 -21.00 -6.16
CA SER A 20 1.59 -20.01 -5.18
C SER A 20 1.81 -18.59 -5.67
N ASN A 21 2.96 -18.27 -6.27
CA ASN A 21 3.25 -16.92 -6.76
C ASN A 21 2.42 -16.57 -8.01
N TRP A 22 2.61 -17.32 -9.10
CA TRP A 22 1.96 -17.00 -10.38
C TRP A 22 0.44 -17.17 -10.31
N GLY A 23 -0.04 -18.17 -9.56
CA GLY A 23 -1.47 -18.37 -9.32
C GLY A 23 -2.10 -17.21 -8.56
N ASN A 24 -1.46 -16.71 -7.49
CA ASN A 24 -1.97 -15.55 -6.75
C ASN A 24 -1.94 -14.27 -7.59
N TRP A 25 -0.89 -14.03 -8.39
CA TRP A 25 -0.83 -12.87 -9.27
C TRP A 25 -1.90 -12.91 -10.37
N ALA A 26 -2.11 -14.06 -11.01
CA ALA A 26 -3.19 -14.24 -11.98
C ALA A 26 -4.56 -14.01 -11.33
N TYR A 27 -4.78 -14.57 -10.14
CA TYR A 27 -5.98 -14.35 -9.34
C TYR A 27 -6.19 -12.85 -9.07
N VAL A 28 -5.24 -12.15 -8.45
CA VAL A 28 -5.36 -10.70 -8.14
C VAL A 28 -5.60 -9.85 -9.39
N ALA A 29 -5.04 -10.23 -10.54
CA ALA A 29 -5.26 -9.56 -11.82
C ALA A 29 -6.65 -9.81 -12.43
N GLY A 30 -7.49 -10.63 -11.80
CA GLY A 30 -8.81 -11.00 -12.32
C GLY A 30 -8.75 -11.96 -13.51
N VAL A 31 -7.62 -12.66 -13.71
CA VAL A 31 -7.53 -13.71 -14.73
C VAL A 31 -8.21 -14.97 -14.21
N GLY A 32 -9.19 -15.48 -14.95
CA GLY A 32 -9.95 -16.67 -14.60
C GLY A 32 -11.44 -16.40 -14.48
N THR A 33 -12.16 -17.27 -13.77
CA THR A 33 -13.64 -17.31 -13.76
C THR A 33 -14.25 -16.63 -12.51
N ASP A 34 -13.45 -16.04 -11.63
CA ASP A 34 -13.94 -15.40 -10.40
C ASP A 34 -14.45 -13.98 -10.68
N PRO A 35 -15.76 -13.69 -10.52
CA PRO A 35 -16.37 -12.42 -10.90
C PRO A 35 -16.22 -11.30 -9.87
N ARG A 36 -15.50 -11.51 -8.75
CA ARG A 36 -15.38 -10.51 -7.68
C ARG A 36 -14.67 -9.23 -8.16
N ASP A 37 -15.15 -8.09 -7.67
CA ASP A 37 -14.46 -6.80 -7.80
C ASP A 37 -13.22 -6.79 -6.89
N ARG A 38 -12.06 -6.54 -7.50
CA ARG A 38 -10.75 -6.60 -6.86
C ARG A 38 -10.17 -5.22 -6.58
N THR A 39 -10.99 -4.17 -6.59
CA THR A 39 -10.56 -2.81 -6.23
C THR A 39 -9.95 -2.81 -4.83
N PHE A 40 -8.69 -2.40 -4.73
CA PHE A 40 -7.92 -2.46 -3.50
C PHE A 40 -7.83 -1.07 -2.85
N ASN A 41 -8.50 -0.89 -1.70
CA ASN A 41 -8.39 0.33 -0.91
C ASN A 41 -7.26 0.17 0.12
N VAL A 42 -6.12 0.80 -0.17
CA VAL A 42 -4.91 0.79 0.65
C VAL A 42 -5.17 1.34 2.05
N LEU A 43 -5.82 2.50 2.15
CA LEU A 43 -6.10 3.14 3.45
C LEU A 43 -6.98 2.28 4.35
N ARG A 44 -8.00 1.63 3.78
CA ARG A 44 -8.84 0.69 4.54
C ARG A 44 -8.07 -0.55 5.02
N GLN A 45 -7.09 -1.02 4.24
CA GLN A 45 -6.24 -2.13 4.71
C GLN A 45 -5.32 -1.67 5.84
N ALA A 46 -4.77 -0.45 5.73
CA ALA A 46 -3.94 0.15 6.75
C ALA A 46 -4.71 0.32 8.07
N ASP A 47 -5.91 0.90 8.03
CA ASP A 47 -6.79 1.06 9.20
C ASP A 47 -7.10 -0.30 9.88
N ARG A 48 -7.14 -1.40 9.10
CA ARG A 48 -7.46 -2.74 9.60
C ARG A 48 -6.26 -3.47 10.18
N TYR A 49 -5.11 -3.40 9.50
CA TYR A 49 -3.96 -4.27 9.78
C TYR A 49 -2.79 -3.56 10.46
N ASP A 50 -2.76 -2.22 10.42
CA ASP A 50 -1.75 -1.40 11.09
C ASP A 50 -2.39 -0.14 11.71
N PRO A 51 -3.38 -0.29 12.62
CA PRO A 51 -4.15 0.86 13.15
C PRO A 51 -3.27 1.89 13.88
N ASP A 52 -2.12 1.48 14.42
CA ASP A 52 -1.18 2.34 15.15
C ASP A 52 -0.06 2.90 14.26
N GLY A 53 -0.05 2.55 12.97
CA GLY A 53 1.02 2.94 12.03
C GLY A 53 2.40 2.39 12.41
N ALA A 54 2.47 1.35 13.24
CA ALA A 54 3.72 0.81 13.75
C ALA A 54 4.51 0.12 12.62
N TYR A 55 3.82 -0.61 11.75
CA TYR A 55 4.45 -1.26 10.60
C TYR A 55 4.94 -0.22 9.60
N ALA A 56 4.11 0.77 9.25
CA ALA A 56 4.49 1.83 8.33
C ALA A 56 5.73 2.60 8.80
N ARG A 57 5.75 3.04 10.07
CA ARG A 57 6.88 3.79 10.64
C ARG A 57 8.15 2.96 10.79
N HIS A 58 8.03 1.65 10.91
CA HIS A 58 9.18 0.76 10.97
C HIS A 58 9.87 0.63 9.59
N TRP A 59 9.09 0.48 8.52
CA TRP A 59 9.61 0.20 7.18
C TRP A 59 9.81 1.44 6.30
N VAL A 60 9.19 2.58 6.65
CA VAL A 60 9.26 3.84 5.90
C VAL A 60 9.87 4.92 6.81
N PRO A 61 11.21 5.03 6.87
CA PRO A 61 11.89 5.94 7.79
C PRO A 61 11.50 7.41 7.57
N GLU A 62 11.12 7.78 6.35
CA GLU A 62 10.69 9.14 5.97
C GLU A 62 9.47 9.65 6.75
N VAL A 63 8.68 8.73 7.33
CA VAL A 63 7.48 9.06 8.13
C VAL A 63 7.56 8.52 9.56
N ALA A 64 8.74 8.10 10.02
CA ALA A 64 8.91 7.46 11.33
C ALA A 64 8.45 8.34 12.51
N GLY A 65 8.57 9.67 12.37
CA GLY A 65 8.14 10.66 13.37
C GLY A 65 6.64 10.99 13.34
N VAL A 66 5.89 10.52 12.34
CA VAL A 66 4.45 10.80 12.21
C VAL A 66 3.68 9.93 13.21
N PRO A 67 2.77 10.48 14.04
CA PRO A 67 2.13 9.71 15.09
C PRO A 67 0.96 8.85 14.56
N GLY A 68 0.89 7.61 15.06
CA GLY A 68 -0.29 6.75 14.94
C GLY A 68 -0.76 6.53 13.50
N PRO A 69 -2.07 6.53 13.24
CA PRO A 69 -2.63 6.25 11.91
C PRO A 69 -2.31 7.35 10.87
N LEU A 70 -1.80 8.51 11.27
CA LEU A 70 -1.39 9.57 10.34
C LEU A 70 -0.21 9.12 9.46
N ALA A 71 0.57 8.12 9.89
CA ALA A 71 1.66 7.55 9.10
C ALA A 71 1.19 6.94 7.76
N HIS A 72 -0.10 6.60 7.64
CA HIS A 72 -0.71 6.11 6.39
C HIS A 72 -1.16 7.22 5.45
N ARG A 73 -1.20 8.46 5.93
CA ARG A 73 -1.71 9.64 5.20
C ARG A 73 -0.77 10.84 5.32
N PRO A 74 0.55 10.70 5.12
CA PRO A 74 1.48 11.81 5.22
C PRO A 74 1.18 12.93 4.20
N PHE A 75 0.51 12.61 3.09
CA PHE A 75 0.06 13.58 2.07
C PHE A 75 -1.10 14.47 2.53
N ASP A 76 -1.82 14.12 3.60
CA ASP A 76 -2.87 14.96 4.19
C ASP A 76 -2.32 15.93 5.24
N LEU A 77 -1.05 15.76 5.67
CA LEU A 77 -0.41 16.61 6.67
C LEU A 77 -0.19 18.04 6.14
N THR A 78 -0.51 19.01 6.99
CA THR A 78 -0.19 20.42 6.73
C THR A 78 1.34 20.64 6.69
N PRO A 79 1.82 21.75 6.08
CA PRO A 79 3.25 22.09 6.11
C PRO A 79 3.82 22.20 7.54
N MET A 80 3.00 22.64 8.49
CA MET A 80 3.37 22.73 9.90
C MET A 80 3.54 21.35 10.52
N GLU A 81 2.58 20.44 10.32
CA GLU A 81 2.67 19.07 10.83
C GLU A 81 3.83 18.29 10.22
N ARG A 82 4.11 18.48 8.93
CA ARG A 82 5.28 17.89 8.27
C ARG A 82 6.58 18.32 8.93
N THR A 83 6.68 19.60 9.30
CA THR A 83 7.82 20.14 10.05
C THR A 83 7.88 19.55 11.46
N LEU A 84 6.74 19.52 12.17
CA LEU A 84 6.64 19.03 13.54
C LEU A 84 7.02 17.55 13.66
N TYR A 85 6.59 16.72 12.69
CA TYR A 85 6.83 15.28 12.68
C TYR A 85 8.09 14.87 11.92
N ALA A 86 8.90 15.84 11.49
CA ALA A 86 10.13 15.63 10.73
C ALA A 86 9.94 14.71 9.52
N VAL A 87 8.86 14.91 8.75
CA VAL A 87 8.61 14.15 7.52
C VAL A 87 9.69 14.48 6.50
N ASP A 88 10.36 13.47 5.97
CA ASP A 88 11.40 13.66 4.97
C ASP A 88 10.82 14.33 3.72
N PRO A 89 11.39 15.45 3.24
CA PRO A 89 10.98 16.08 1.98
C PRO A 89 11.07 15.15 0.76
N ALA A 90 11.85 14.07 0.82
CA ALA A 90 11.93 13.05 -0.21
C ALA A 90 10.69 12.15 -0.27
N TYR A 91 9.84 12.14 0.76
CA TYR A 91 8.60 11.36 0.74
C TYR A 91 7.67 11.89 -0.37
N PRO A 92 7.37 11.08 -1.40
CA PRO A 92 6.70 11.57 -2.59
C PRO A 92 5.20 11.81 -2.34
N PRO A 93 4.57 12.71 -3.11
CA PRO A 93 3.12 12.74 -3.20
C PRO A 93 2.59 11.41 -3.77
N PRO A 94 1.33 11.04 -3.49
CA PRO A 94 0.76 9.81 -4.03
C PRO A 94 0.74 9.84 -5.56
N LEU A 95 1.28 8.79 -6.19
CA LEU A 95 1.30 8.66 -7.67
C LEU A 95 -0.11 8.68 -8.28
N VAL A 96 -1.09 8.17 -7.54
CA VAL A 96 -2.51 8.19 -7.87
C VAL A 96 -3.28 8.62 -6.62
N PRO A 97 -4.26 9.54 -6.72
CA PRO A 97 -5.06 9.94 -5.57
C PRO A 97 -5.70 8.74 -4.85
N PRO A 98 -5.64 8.66 -3.51
CA PRO A 98 -6.26 7.55 -2.77
C PRO A 98 -7.76 7.41 -3.01
N SER A 99 -8.43 8.52 -3.36
CA SER A 99 -9.84 8.56 -3.73
C SER A 99 -10.15 7.72 -4.98
N THR A 100 -9.18 7.48 -5.87
CA THR A 100 -9.37 6.66 -7.08
C THR A 100 -9.85 5.25 -6.78
N PHE A 101 -9.42 4.66 -5.66
CA PHE A 101 -9.79 3.29 -5.26
C PHE A 101 -10.85 3.26 -4.16
N THR A 102 -11.45 4.42 -3.86
CA THR A 102 -12.49 4.55 -2.85
C THR A 102 -13.82 4.67 -3.56
N ARG A 103 -14.63 3.60 -3.56
CA ARG A 103 -16.00 3.70 -4.06
C ARG A 103 -16.81 4.63 -3.17
N ALA A 104 -17.60 5.53 -3.78
CA ALA A 104 -18.72 6.15 -3.09
C ALA A 104 -19.61 5.03 -2.53
N ARG A 105 -19.97 5.11 -1.25
CA ARG A 105 -20.96 4.19 -0.66
C ARG A 105 -22.22 4.30 -1.53
N ARG A 106 -22.63 3.20 -2.16
CA ARG A 106 -23.98 3.06 -2.71
C ARG A 106 -24.95 2.85 -1.57
#